data_AF-K0R7K3-F1
#
_entry.id   AF-K0R7K3-F1
#
_cell.length_a   1.000
_cell.length_b   1.000
_cell.length_c   1.000
_cell.angle_alpha   90.00
_cell.angle_beta   90.00
_cell.angle_gamma   90.00
#
_symmetry.space_group_name_H-M   'P 1'
#
loop_
_entity.id
_entity.type
_entity.pdbx_description
1 polymer ?
#
loop_
_entity_poly.entity_id
_entity_poly.type
_entity_poly.pdbx_seq_one_letter_code
_entity_poly.pdbx_strand_id
1 'polypeptide(L)'
;MQQVNIPAGVTKVGSRAFLGCINLTEIHFNDGLQSIGQRAFHSCWDLRSVTIPSSVIEVGSGAFYNCSNLAEVHFIEGSLQVIDRETFRGCNALQQVTIPASVTRLGDLAFTNCANLTQVILLGGEHLLNKRFLYRDQGRFNQGGVLNQDRLIEMIGSGSMHCFAFAECPLLATVKISTAKALSQLMSRLPHECRLSIEEKFVTCAVLSLRKMAMS
;
A
#
# COMPACT_ATOMS: atom_id res chain seq x y z
N MET A 1 -18.88 19.24 8.21
CA MET A 1 -18.50 19.35 6.79
C MET A 1 -18.63 17.98 6.17
N GLN A 2 -19.41 17.83 5.09
CA GLN A 2 -19.67 16.54 4.45
C GLN A 2 -18.82 16.30 3.20
N GLN A 3 -18.45 17.36 2.49
CA GLN A 3 -17.64 17.29 1.27
C GLN A 3 -16.53 18.33 1.33
N VAL A 4 -15.40 18.02 0.71
CA VAL A 4 -14.34 18.98 0.44
C VAL A 4 -13.94 18.93 -1.03
N ASN A 5 -13.82 20.10 -1.65
CA ASN A 5 -13.32 20.26 -3.01
C ASN A 5 -11.99 21.00 -2.94
N ILE A 6 -10.90 20.36 -3.36
CA ILE A 6 -9.58 21.00 -3.44
C ILE A 6 -9.51 21.74 -4.78
N PRO A 7 -9.50 23.08 -4.79
CA PRO A 7 -9.64 23.86 -6.02
C PRO A 7 -8.41 23.75 -6.92
N ALA A 8 -8.57 24.09 -8.20
CA ALA A 8 -7.47 24.17 -9.16
C ALA A 8 -6.36 25.10 -8.65
N GLY A 9 -5.10 24.77 -8.94
CA GLY A 9 -3.92 25.51 -8.51
C GLY A 9 -3.40 25.15 -7.10
N VAL A 10 -4.17 24.41 -6.29
CA VAL A 10 -3.66 23.87 -5.03
C VAL A 10 -2.80 22.65 -5.30
N THR A 11 -1.50 22.77 -5.06
CA THR A 11 -0.53 21.67 -5.26
C THR A 11 -0.31 20.84 -4.01
N LYS A 12 -0.74 21.30 -2.83
CA LYS A 12 -0.52 20.59 -1.55
C LYS A 12 -1.71 20.72 -0.62
N VAL A 13 -2.15 19.60 -0.04
CA VAL A 13 -2.99 19.61 1.16
C VAL A 13 -2.08 19.66 2.38
N GLY A 14 -2.23 20.68 3.21
CA GLY A 14 -1.37 20.89 4.39
C GLY A 14 -1.54 19.81 5.46
N SER A 15 -0.55 19.71 6.34
CA SER A 15 -0.62 18.82 7.50
C SER A 15 -1.84 19.16 8.37
N ARG A 16 -2.59 18.13 8.78
CA ARG A 16 -3.79 18.22 9.63
C ARG A 16 -4.93 19.09 9.06
N ALA A 17 -4.92 19.43 7.77
CA ALA A 17 -5.86 20.38 7.16
C ALA A 17 -7.35 20.04 7.40
N PHE A 18 -7.70 18.75 7.43
CA PHE A 18 -9.04 18.21 7.64
C PHE A 18 -9.08 17.19 8.79
N LEU A 19 -8.14 17.30 9.74
CA LEU A 19 -8.10 16.40 10.89
C LEU A 19 -9.40 16.46 11.69
N GLY A 20 -9.98 15.31 11.98
CA GLY A 20 -11.18 15.17 12.79
C GLY A 20 -12.45 15.66 12.11
N CYS A 21 -12.46 15.77 10.77
CA CYS A 21 -13.69 16.04 10.02
C CYS A 21 -14.57 14.79 9.99
N ILE A 22 -15.16 14.44 11.14
CA ILE A 22 -15.83 13.16 11.38
C ILE A 22 -16.99 12.87 10.43
N ASN A 23 -17.68 13.91 9.95
CA ASN A 23 -18.82 13.81 9.03
C ASN A 23 -18.41 13.93 7.55
N LEU A 24 -17.11 14.02 7.23
CA LEU A 24 -16.62 14.16 5.86
C LEU A 24 -16.80 12.83 5.13
N THR A 25 -17.69 12.80 4.15
CA THR A 25 -18.02 11.60 3.36
C THR A 25 -17.29 11.56 2.03
N GLU A 26 -16.90 12.72 1.48
CA GLU A 26 -16.36 12.83 0.11
C GLU A 26 -15.26 13.87 -0.01
N ILE A 27 -14.22 13.54 -0.80
CA ILE A 27 -13.08 14.40 -1.11
C ILE A 27 -12.89 14.44 -2.62
N HIS A 28 -12.92 15.64 -3.20
CA HIS A 28 -12.57 15.86 -4.61
C HIS A 28 -11.21 16.55 -4.68
N PHE A 29 -10.19 15.80 -5.08
CA PHE A 29 -8.87 16.37 -5.38
C PHE A 29 -8.82 16.93 -6.79
N ASN A 30 -7.98 17.95 -7.01
CA ASN A 30 -7.66 18.41 -8.36
C ASN A 30 -6.53 17.56 -8.99
N ASP A 31 -6.44 17.60 -10.33
CA ASP A 31 -5.46 16.86 -11.12
C ASP A 31 -4.01 17.39 -11.01
N GLY A 32 -3.80 18.53 -10.36
CA GLY A 32 -2.50 19.16 -10.13
C GLY A 32 -1.95 18.95 -8.71
N LEU A 33 -2.64 18.16 -7.88
CA LEU A 33 -2.25 17.94 -6.49
C LEU A 33 -1.00 17.07 -6.44
N GLN A 34 0.05 17.54 -5.77
CA GLN A 34 1.35 16.87 -5.70
C GLN A 34 1.57 16.14 -4.37
N SER A 35 0.99 16.62 -3.27
CA SER A 35 1.19 15.99 -1.96
C SER A 35 0.00 16.12 -1.02
N ILE A 36 -0.23 15.07 -0.24
CA ILE A 36 -1.17 15.07 0.89
C ILE A 36 -0.36 15.05 2.18
N GLY A 37 -0.51 16.09 3.00
CA GLY A 37 0.29 16.30 4.20
C GLY A 37 0.02 15.32 5.34
N GLN A 38 0.90 15.38 6.34
CA GLN A 38 0.82 14.54 7.53
C GLN A 38 -0.53 14.70 8.24
N ARG A 39 -1.22 13.59 8.52
CA ARG A 39 -2.52 13.57 9.20
C ARG A 39 -3.59 14.46 8.54
N ALA A 40 -3.49 14.75 7.25
CA ALA A 40 -4.38 15.67 6.55
C ALA A 40 -5.86 15.33 6.73
N PHE A 41 -6.23 14.06 6.74
CA PHE A 41 -7.60 13.53 6.89
C PHE A 41 -7.71 12.54 8.06
N HIS A 42 -6.88 12.68 9.09
CA HIS A 42 -6.89 11.79 10.25
C HIS A 42 -8.26 11.84 10.97
N SER A 43 -8.83 10.68 11.32
CA SER A 43 -10.14 10.52 11.97
C SER A 43 -11.31 11.14 11.21
N CYS A 44 -11.30 11.09 9.89
CA CYS A 44 -12.49 11.33 9.06
C CYS A 44 -13.35 10.05 9.04
N TRP A 45 -14.11 9.81 10.10
CA TRP A 45 -14.81 8.53 10.34
C TRP A 45 -15.82 8.16 9.26
N ASP A 46 -16.53 9.14 8.70
CA ASP A 46 -17.56 8.90 7.67
C ASP A 46 -17.01 8.84 6.23
N LEU A 47 -15.71 9.03 6.03
CA LEU A 47 -15.10 8.97 4.71
C LEU A 47 -15.16 7.53 4.19
N ARG A 48 -15.80 7.31 3.04
CA ARG A 48 -16.06 5.95 2.51
C ARG A 48 -15.11 5.53 1.42
N SER A 49 -14.70 6.47 0.58
CA SER A 49 -13.77 6.22 -0.52
C SER A 49 -12.84 7.41 -0.70
N VAL A 50 -11.67 7.14 -1.27
CA VAL A 50 -10.74 8.19 -1.68
C VAL A 50 -10.05 7.78 -2.98
N THR A 51 -10.00 8.72 -3.93
CA THR A 51 -9.26 8.56 -5.18
C THR A 51 -8.04 9.48 -5.15
N ILE A 52 -6.84 8.90 -5.11
CA ILE A 52 -5.57 9.64 -5.13
C ILE A 52 -5.21 9.93 -6.60
N PRO A 53 -5.12 11.20 -7.04
CA PRO A 53 -4.87 11.52 -8.44
C PRO A 53 -3.44 11.19 -8.88
N SER A 54 -3.25 11.00 -10.18
CA SER A 54 -1.98 10.54 -10.79
C SER A 54 -0.81 11.51 -10.62
N SER A 55 -1.12 12.78 -10.30
CA SER A 55 -0.14 13.83 -10.01
C SER A 55 0.47 13.74 -8.61
N VAL A 56 -0.17 13.02 -7.67
CA VAL A 56 0.31 12.93 -6.29
C VAL A 56 1.58 12.11 -6.26
N ILE A 57 2.61 12.66 -5.63
CA ILE A 57 3.93 12.04 -5.47
C ILE A 57 4.02 11.36 -4.10
N GLU A 58 3.39 11.96 -3.08
CA GLU A 58 3.51 11.52 -1.69
C GLU A 58 2.20 11.67 -0.92
N VAL A 59 1.87 10.63 -0.15
CA VAL A 59 0.85 10.64 0.89
C VAL A 59 1.54 10.51 2.24
N GLY A 60 1.51 11.60 3.02
CA GLY A 60 2.30 11.75 4.24
C GLY A 60 1.78 10.94 5.42
N SER A 61 2.61 10.84 6.47
CA SER A 61 2.34 9.97 7.61
C SER A 61 0.97 10.21 8.25
N GLY A 62 0.23 9.10 8.42
CA GLY A 62 -1.09 9.10 9.04
C GLY A 62 -2.16 9.92 8.30
N ALA A 63 -1.97 10.23 7.02
CA ALA A 63 -2.89 11.10 6.27
C ALA A 63 -4.35 10.66 6.36
N PHE A 64 -4.65 9.36 6.35
CA PHE A 64 -5.98 8.76 6.50
C PHE A 64 -6.07 7.84 7.74
N TYR A 65 -5.27 8.13 8.77
CA TYR A 65 -5.28 7.36 10.01
C TYR A 65 -6.69 7.36 10.63
N ASN A 66 -7.19 6.19 11.00
CA ASN A 66 -8.47 5.98 11.67
C ASN A 66 -9.69 6.53 10.89
N CYS A 67 -9.62 6.52 9.56
CA CYS A 67 -10.80 6.66 8.71
C CYS A 67 -11.56 5.33 8.67
N SER A 68 -12.25 4.99 9.77
CA SER A 68 -12.77 3.64 10.02
C SER A 68 -13.76 3.12 8.97
N ASN A 69 -14.54 4.00 8.33
CA ASN A 69 -15.47 3.63 7.26
C ASN A 69 -14.86 3.70 5.86
N LEU A 70 -13.56 3.98 5.71
CA LEU A 70 -12.89 4.03 4.43
C LEU A 70 -12.78 2.61 3.87
N ALA A 71 -13.68 2.29 2.95
CA ALA A 71 -13.81 0.96 2.36
C ALA A 71 -13.00 0.81 1.06
N GLU A 72 -12.73 1.93 0.37
CA GLU A 72 -12.08 1.94 -0.92
C GLU A 72 -10.98 3.02 -1.00
N VAL A 73 -9.81 2.61 -1.47
CA VAL A 73 -8.70 3.52 -1.81
C VAL A 73 -8.28 3.22 -3.25
N HIS A 74 -8.52 4.18 -4.13
CA HIS A 74 -8.16 4.10 -5.54
C HIS A 74 -6.94 4.97 -5.80
N PHE A 75 -5.85 4.38 -6.27
CA PHE A 75 -4.68 5.13 -6.73
C PHE A 75 -4.70 5.19 -8.26
N ILE A 76 -4.81 6.38 -8.83
CA ILE A 76 -4.67 6.55 -10.26
C ILE A 76 -3.18 6.37 -10.61
N GLU A 77 -2.88 5.44 -11.52
CA GLU A 77 -1.51 5.18 -11.98
C GLU A 77 -0.84 6.48 -12.43
N GLY A 78 0.37 6.72 -11.94
CA GLY A 78 1.03 8.00 -12.14
C GLY A 78 2.33 8.12 -11.35
N SER A 79 2.48 9.25 -10.66
CA SER A 79 3.74 9.68 -10.06
C SER A 79 3.89 9.30 -8.59
N LEU A 80 2.96 8.53 -8.01
CA LEU A 80 2.96 8.21 -6.59
C LEU A 80 4.16 7.35 -6.22
N GLN A 81 5.06 7.90 -5.40
CA GLN A 81 6.29 7.22 -4.97
C GLN A 81 6.22 6.75 -3.52
N VAL A 82 5.51 7.47 -2.65
CA VAL A 82 5.55 7.27 -1.20
C VAL A 82 4.15 7.17 -0.62
N ILE A 83 3.89 6.06 0.06
CA ILE A 83 2.80 5.90 1.03
C ILE A 83 3.48 5.78 2.40
N ASP A 84 3.38 6.80 3.22
CA ASP A 84 4.22 6.94 4.41
C ASP A 84 3.67 6.16 5.64
N ARG A 85 4.39 6.23 6.77
CA ARG A 85 4.09 5.53 8.02
C ARG A 85 2.65 5.79 8.48
N GLU A 86 1.94 4.73 8.85
CA GLU A 86 0.58 4.74 9.40
C GLU A 86 -0.50 5.38 8.50
N THR A 87 -0.25 5.57 7.20
CA THR A 87 -1.12 6.36 6.30
C THR A 87 -2.60 5.97 6.36
N PHE A 88 -2.91 4.67 6.33
CA PHE A 88 -4.26 4.09 6.38
C PHE A 88 -4.44 3.20 7.64
N ARG A 89 -3.68 3.44 8.70
CA ARG A 89 -3.80 2.66 9.94
C ARG A 89 -5.20 2.80 10.52
N GLY A 90 -5.86 1.69 10.84
CA GLY A 90 -7.20 1.68 11.43
C GLY A 90 -8.35 1.90 10.43
N CYS A 91 -8.09 1.81 9.12
CA CYS A 91 -9.15 1.81 8.10
C CYS A 91 -9.87 0.45 8.09
N ASN A 92 -10.70 0.22 9.11
CA ASN A 92 -11.32 -1.08 9.38
C ASN A 92 -12.25 -1.58 8.27
N ALA A 93 -12.88 -0.69 7.51
CA ALA A 93 -13.76 -1.04 6.40
C ALA A 93 -13.00 -1.42 5.11
N LEU A 94 -11.69 -1.12 5.01
CA LEU A 94 -10.91 -1.36 3.79
C LEU A 94 -10.80 -2.85 3.53
N GLN A 95 -11.32 -3.31 2.38
CA GLN A 95 -11.36 -4.74 2.05
C GLN A 95 -10.22 -5.17 1.13
N GLN A 96 -9.85 -4.31 0.18
CA GLN A 96 -8.83 -4.59 -0.82
C GLN A 96 -8.05 -3.31 -1.12
N VAL A 97 -6.77 -3.44 -1.43
CA VAL A 97 -5.95 -2.32 -1.89
C VAL A 97 -4.99 -2.75 -2.97
N THR A 98 -4.90 -1.94 -4.03
CA THR A 98 -3.93 -2.13 -5.11
C THR A 98 -2.87 -1.04 -5.02
N ILE A 99 -1.64 -1.41 -4.72
CA ILE A 99 -0.49 -0.50 -4.63
C ILE A 99 0.14 -0.36 -6.03
N PRO A 100 0.18 0.86 -6.60
CA PRO A 100 0.75 1.11 -7.93
C PRO A 100 2.21 0.70 -8.04
N ALA A 101 2.65 0.42 -9.28
CA ALA A 101 4.03 0.03 -9.55
C ALA A 101 5.03 1.16 -9.29
N SER A 102 4.56 2.42 -9.34
CA SER A 102 5.38 3.62 -9.09
C SER A 102 5.78 3.78 -7.62
N VAL A 103 5.08 3.12 -6.69
CA VAL A 103 5.38 3.23 -5.26
C VAL A 103 6.72 2.57 -5.00
N THR A 104 7.68 3.36 -4.53
CA THR A 104 9.03 2.89 -4.20
C THR A 104 9.25 2.77 -2.70
N ARG A 105 8.34 3.33 -1.88
CA ARG A 105 8.38 3.30 -0.42
C ARG A 105 6.97 3.10 0.15
N LEU A 106 6.82 2.05 0.93
CA LEU A 106 5.66 1.79 1.77
C LEU A 106 6.10 1.84 3.24
N GLY A 107 5.54 2.78 3.98
CA GLY A 107 5.91 3.07 5.36
C GLY A 107 5.41 2.03 6.35
N ASP A 108 6.08 2.00 7.50
CA ASP A 108 5.71 1.15 8.63
C ASP A 108 4.26 1.37 9.04
N LEU A 109 3.57 0.28 9.36
CA LEU A 109 2.19 0.30 9.84
C LEU A 109 1.18 0.98 8.89
N ALA A 110 1.52 1.18 7.61
CA ALA A 110 0.70 1.95 6.67
C ALA A 110 -0.74 1.47 6.56
N PHE A 111 -1.00 0.18 6.73
CA PHE A 111 -2.30 -0.47 6.71
C PHE A 111 -2.54 -1.29 7.99
N THR A 112 -1.88 -0.95 9.09
CA THR A 112 -2.06 -1.70 10.34
C THR A 112 -3.48 -1.56 10.88
N ASN A 113 -4.01 -2.62 11.49
CA ASN A 113 -5.39 -2.64 11.99
C ASN A 113 -6.42 -2.33 10.90
N CYS A 114 -6.19 -2.74 9.66
CA CYS A 114 -7.25 -2.81 8.65
C CYS A 114 -7.98 -4.14 8.82
N ALA A 115 -8.93 -4.20 9.76
CA ALA A 115 -9.57 -5.43 10.21
C ALA A 115 -10.20 -6.26 9.08
N ASN A 116 -10.81 -5.59 8.08
CA ASN A 116 -11.47 -6.25 6.95
C ASN A 116 -10.60 -6.41 5.70
N LEU A 117 -9.32 -6.06 5.77
CA LEU A 117 -8.43 -6.16 4.60
C LEU A 117 -8.17 -7.62 4.28
N THR A 118 -8.73 -8.11 3.17
CA THR A 118 -8.63 -9.50 2.73
C THR A 118 -7.59 -9.70 1.62
N GLN A 119 -7.40 -8.67 0.78
CA GLN A 119 -6.51 -8.74 -0.37
C GLN A 119 -5.64 -7.49 -0.53
N VAL A 120 -4.36 -7.70 -0.78
CA VAL A 120 -3.43 -6.66 -1.22
C VAL A 120 -2.86 -7.07 -2.57
N ILE A 121 -2.89 -6.16 -3.54
CA ILE A 121 -2.27 -6.34 -4.86
C ILE A 121 -1.10 -5.36 -4.97
N LEU A 122 0.09 -5.85 -5.29
CA LEU A 122 1.29 -5.04 -5.46
C LEU A 122 1.69 -5.05 -6.94
N LEU A 123 1.60 -3.92 -7.65
CA LEU A 123 1.81 -3.87 -9.11
C LEU A 123 3.28 -3.76 -9.55
N GLY A 124 4.18 -3.38 -8.63
CA GLY A 124 5.62 -3.16 -8.88
C GLY A 124 6.51 -4.16 -8.15
N GLY A 125 6.33 -5.46 -8.41
CA GLY A 125 7.00 -6.54 -7.66
C GLY A 125 8.54 -6.46 -7.61
N GLU A 126 9.17 -5.76 -8.55
CA GLU A 126 10.62 -5.54 -8.59
C GLU A 126 11.14 -4.67 -7.43
N HIS A 127 10.35 -3.70 -6.97
CA HIS A 127 10.74 -2.85 -5.84
C HIS A 127 10.63 -3.58 -4.51
N LEU A 128 9.79 -4.61 -4.41
CA LEU A 128 9.68 -5.42 -3.21
C LEU A 128 11.01 -6.12 -2.85
N LEU A 129 11.89 -6.32 -3.85
CA LEU A 129 13.24 -6.86 -3.68
C LEU A 129 14.26 -5.82 -3.20
N ASN A 130 13.89 -4.54 -3.13
CA ASN A 130 14.74 -3.45 -2.69
C ASN A 130 14.58 -3.20 -1.18
N LYS A 131 15.70 -3.15 -0.45
CA LYS A 131 15.74 -2.84 0.99
C LYS A 131 15.08 -1.51 1.37
N ARG A 132 14.88 -0.60 0.41
CA ARG A 132 14.24 0.71 0.61
C ARG A 132 12.72 0.70 0.47
N PHE A 133 12.14 -0.34 -0.14
CA PHE A 133 10.69 -0.40 -0.36
C PHE A 133 9.92 -0.56 0.95
N LEU A 134 10.42 -1.42 1.83
CA LEU A 134 9.95 -1.55 3.21
C LEU A 134 10.90 -0.73 4.07
N TYR A 135 10.50 0.46 4.49
CA TYR A 135 11.36 1.33 5.27
C TYR A 135 11.69 0.66 6.61
N ARG A 136 12.97 0.35 6.85
CA ARG A 136 13.49 0.07 8.19
C ARG A 136 14.75 0.88 8.40
N ASP A 137 14.66 1.86 9.29
CA ASP A 137 15.84 2.34 9.99
C ASP A 137 16.25 1.27 11.03
N GLN A 138 17.55 1.01 11.19
CA GLN A 138 18.17 0.05 12.12
C GLN A 138 18.16 -1.46 11.75
N GLY A 139 18.86 -1.81 10.67
CA GLY A 139 19.94 -2.82 10.78
C GLY A 139 19.66 -4.33 10.71
N ARG A 140 18.43 -4.84 10.53
CA ARG A 140 18.25 -6.31 10.34
C ARG A 140 18.25 -6.80 8.89
N PHE A 141 18.11 -5.93 7.89
CA PHE A 141 18.19 -6.36 6.48
C PHE A 141 19.63 -6.34 5.95
N ASN A 142 20.62 -6.74 6.78
CA ASN A 142 22.04 -6.63 6.45
C ASN A 142 22.64 -7.80 5.67
N GLN A 143 21.83 -8.69 5.11
CA GLN A 143 22.28 -9.66 4.11
C GLN A 143 21.30 -9.60 2.93
N GLY A 144 21.82 -9.30 1.74
CA GLY A 144 21.03 -9.24 0.51
C GLY A 144 20.19 -10.50 0.36
N GLY A 145 18.94 -10.37 -0.07
CA GLY A 145 18.10 -11.54 -0.23
C GLY A 145 16.79 -11.16 -0.88
N VAL A 146 16.42 -11.97 -1.85
CA VAL A 146 15.15 -11.96 -2.58
C VAL A 146 13.98 -12.10 -1.59
N LEU A 147 12.78 -11.61 -1.93
CA LEU A 147 11.57 -11.97 -1.20
C LEU A 147 11.40 -13.49 -1.23
N ASN A 148 11.31 -14.09 -0.04
CA ASN A 148 10.97 -15.49 0.13
C ASN A 148 9.68 -15.59 0.95
N GLN A 149 9.12 -16.80 1.04
CA GLN A 149 7.87 -17.06 1.73
C GLN A 149 7.91 -16.61 3.20
N ASP A 150 9.04 -16.81 3.89
CA ASP A 150 9.21 -16.38 5.28
C ASP A 150 9.18 -14.86 5.43
N ARG A 151 9.82 -14.10 4.54
CA ARG A 151 9.78 -12.63 4.54
C ARG A 151 8.40 -12.09 4.22
N LEU A 152 7.66 -12.76 3.34
CA LEU A 152 6.28 -12.40 3.03
C LEU A 152 5.36 -12.71 4.21
N ILE A 153 5.58 -13.82 4.92
CA ILE A 153 4.90 -14.16 6.17
C ILE A 153 5.25 -13.15 7.27
N GLU A 154 6.51 -12.72 7.40
CA GLU A 154 6.91 -11.65 8.32
C GLU A 154 6.20 -10.33 8.00
N MET A 155 6.11 -9.94 6.72
CA MET A 155 5.40 -8.73 6.29
C MET A 155 3.90 -8.71 6.65
N ILE A 156 3.29 -9.89 6.83
CA ILE A 156 1.84 -10.08 6.99
C ILE A 156 1.49 -10.61 8.41
N GLY A 157 2.47 -11.12 9.15
CA GLY A 157 2.29 -11.96 10.34
C GLY A 157 2.62 -11.29 11.67
N SER A 158 1.88 -11.72 12.70
CA SER A 158 1.83 -11.22 14.08
C SER A 158 3.01 -11.65 14.96
N GLY A 159 4.25 -11.47 14.49
CA GLY A 159 5.44 -11.63 15.32
C GLY A 159 5.59 -10.46 16.29
N SER A 160 5.68 -10.74 17.59
CA SER A 160 5.84 -9.72 18.63
C SER A 160 7.08 -8.85 18.34
N MET A 161 6.84 -7.54 18.21
CA MET A 161 7.80 -6.44 17.97
C MET A 161 8.09 -6.02 16.52
N HIS A 162 7.20 -6.21 15.55
CA HIS A 162 7.49 -5.74 14.17
C HIS A 162 6.46 -4.76 13.58
N CYS A 163 6.93 -3.54 13.28
CA CYS A 163 6.17 -2.43 12.73
C CYS A 163 5.95 -2.55 11.20
N PHE A 164 5.37 -3.65 10.70
CA PHE A 164 5.18 -3.84 9.26
C PHE A 164 3.95 -3.12 8.71
N ALA A 165 3.96 -2.82 7.41
CA ALA A 165 2.87 -2.10 6.74
C ALA A 165 1.49 -2.74 6.94
N PHE A 166 1.39 -4.08 7.01
CA PHE A 166 0.12 -4.80 7.13
C PHE A 166 -0.06 -5.53 8.48
N ALA A 167 0.65 -5.08 9.53
CA ALA A 167 0.53 -5.70 10.85
C ALA A 167 -0.91 -5.65 11.39
N GLU A 168 -1.32 -6.65 12.18
CA GLU A 168 -2.65 -6.68 12.81
C GLU A 168 -3.83 -6.62 11.80
N CYS A 169 -3.66 -7.20 10.60
CA CYS A 169 -4.74 -7.40 9.62
C CYS A 169 -5.25 -8.85 9.69
N PRO A 170 -6.20 -9.19 10.58
CA PRO A 170 -6.58 -10.57 10.85
C PRO A 170 -7.22 -11.26 9.65
N LEU A 171 -7.86 -10.55 8.72
CA LEU A 171 -8.53 -11.15 7.57
C LEU A 171 -7.66 -11.21 6.30
N LEU A 172 -6.40 -10.72 6.36
CA LEU A 172 -5.53 -10.68 5.20
C LEU A 172 -5.11 -12.11 4.83
N ALA A 173 -5.74 -12.62 3.77
CA ALA A 173 -5.56 -13.99 3.30
C ALA A 173 -4.80 -14.07 1.97
N THR A 174 -4.73 -12.97 1.22
CA THR A 174 -4.10 -12.99 -0.11
C THR A 174 -3.28 -11.74 -0.35
N VAL A 175 -1.99 -11.95 -0.64
CA VAL A 175 -1.14 -10.90 -1.20
C VAL A 175 -0.73 -11.34 -2.59
N LYS A 176 -1.23 -10.63 -3.60
CA LYS A 176 -0.89 -10.86 -5.01
C LYS A 176 0.23 -9.91 -5.39
N ILE A 177 1.30 -10.46 -5.94
CA ILE A 177 2.39 -9.65 -6.49
C ILE A 177 2.27 -9.75 -8.01
N SER A 178 1.89 -8.65 -8.65
CA SER A 178 1.97 -8.56 -10.10
C SER A 178 3.43 -8.31 -10.47
N THR A 179 4.05 -9.33 -11.04
CA THR A 179 5.36 -9.23 -11.69
C THR A 179 5.21 -8.86 -13.16
N ALA A 180 3.98 -8.70 -13.66
CA ALA A 180 3.64 -8.66 -15.07
C ALA A 180 4.42 -7.62 -15.88
N LYS A 181 4.77 -6.46 -15.32
CA LYS A 181 5.54 -5.43 -16.06
C LYS A 181 7.02 -5.81 -16.21
N ALA A 182 7.66 -6.28 -15.14
CA ALA A 182 9.04 -6.74 -15.15
C ALA A 182 9.20 -8.06 -15.93
N LEU A 183 8.26 -8.99 -15.79
CA LEU A 183 8.25 -10.27 -16.48
C LEU A 183 7.96 -10.09 -17.98
N SER A 184 7.01 -9.22 -18.38
CA SER A 184 6.78 -8.91 -19.80
C SER A 184 7.98 -8.23 -20.46
N GLN A 185 8.65 -7.30 -19.75
CA GLN A 185 9.87 -6.65 -20.26
C GLN A 185 11.05 -7.63 -20.35
N LEU A 186 11.21 -8.53 -19.38
CA LEU A 186 12.25 -9.57 -19.39
C LEU A 186 12.00 -10.64 -20.48
N MET A 187 10.74 -11.08 -20.64
CA MET A 187 10.33 -12.07 -21.64
C MET A 187 10.51 -11.57 -23.08
N SER A 188 10.32 -10.27 -23.31
CA SER A 188 10.58 -9.67 -24.63
C SER A 188 12.06 -9.73 -25.06
N ARG A 189 12.98 -9.97 -24.12
CA ARG A 189 14.43 -9.93 -24.32
C ARG A 189 15.12 -11.31 -24.23
N LEU A 190 14.41 -12.38 -23.87
CA LEU A 190 14.99 -13.71 -23.64
C LEU A 190 14.60 -14.75 -24.72
N PRO A 191 15.52 -15.68 -25.06
CA PRO A 191 15.23 -16.85 -25.90
C PRO A 191 14.16 -17.77 -25.31
N HIS A 192 13.42 -18.48 -26.17
CA HIS A 192 12.22 -19.27 -25.82
C HIS A 192 12.46 -20.31 -24.70
N GLU A 193 13.63 -20.91 -24.64
CA GLU A 193 13.98 -21.96 -23.66
C GLU A 193 14.13 -21.41 -22.22
N CYS A 194 14.50 -20.13 -22.06
CA CYS A 194 14.58 -19.50 -20.74
C CYS A 194 13.21 -19.02 -20.21
N ARG A 195 12.18 -18.92 -21.07
CA ARG A 195 10.86 -18.40 -20.68
C ARG A 195 10.12 -19.37 -19.74
N LEU A 196 10.11 -20.66 -20.07
CA LEU A 196 9.38 -21.69 -19.33
C LEU A 196 9.91 -21.89 -17.90
N SER A 197 11.24 -21.91 -17.73
CA SER A 197 11.86 -22.09 -16.40
C SER A 197 11.68 -20.89 -15.47
N ILE A 198 11.57 -19.68 -16.05
CA ILE A 198 11.32 -18.45 -15.30
C ILE A 198 9.84 -18.33 -14.93
N GLU A 199 8.92 -18.65 -15.85
CA GLU A 199 7.48 -18.68 -15.60
C GLU A 199 7.11 -19.61 -14.44
N GLU A 200 7.62 -20.84 -14.40
CA GLU A 200 7.33 -21.79 -13.30
C GLU A 200 7.80 -21.28 -11.93
N LYS A 201 8.98 -20.66 -11.85
CA LYS A 201 9.51 -20.09 -10.59
C LYS A 201 8.76 -18.83 -10.15
N PHE A 202 8.29 -18.01 -11.09
CA PHE A 202 7.57 -16.78 -10.80
C PHE A 202 6.09 -17.00 -10.48
N VAL A 203 5.41 -17.94 -11.14
CA VAL A 203 4.02 -18.32 -10.82
C VAL A 203 3.91 -18.80 -9.38
N THR A 204 4.92 -19.53 -8.89
CA THR A 204 5.02 -19.99 -7.51
C THR A 204 5.19 -18.83 -6.50
N CYS A 205 5.79 -17.70 -6.90
CA CYS A 205 5.93 -16.50 -6.06
C CYS A 205 4.76 -15.50 -6.20
N ALA A 206 4.09 -15.45 -7.36
CA ALA A 206 3.07 -14.43 -7.68
C ALA A 206 1.70 -14.72 -7.03
N VAL A 207 1.39 -15.98 -6.74
CA VAL A 207 0.13 -16.41 -6.12
C VAL A 207 0.42 -17.11 -4.79
N LEU A 208 1.04 -16.38 -3.86
CA LEU A 208 1.07 -16.81 -2.45
C LEU A 208 -0.30 -16.53 -1.83
N SER A 209 -1.24 -17.45 -2.04
CA SER A 209 -2.47 -17.51 -1.24
C SER A 209 -2.08 -17.96 0.17
N LEU A 210 -2.07 -17.04 1.14
CA LEU A 210 -1.92 -17.39 2.54
C LEU A 210 -3.20 -18.11 2.98
N ARG A 211 -3.27 -19.42 2.73
CA ARG A 211 -4.12 -20.27 3.57
C ARG A 211 -3.50 -20.19 4.95
N LYS A 212 -4.11 -19.40 5.85
CA LYS A 212 -3.83 -19.49 7.28
C LYS A 212 -3.77 -20.98 7.63
N MET A 213 -2.60 -21.44 8.08
CA MET A 213 -2.60 -22.58 8.98
C MET A 213 -3.40 -22.11 10.18
N ALA A 214 -4.61 -22.65 10.31
CA ALA A 214 -5.39 -22.56 11.52
C ALA A 214 -4.48 -23.02 12.66
N MET A 215 -4.10 -22.10 13.54
CA MET A 215 -3.55 -22.46 14.85
C MET A 215 -4.67 -22.29 15.87
N SER A 216 -5.02 -23.46 16.42
CA SER A 216 -5.94 -23.79 17.52
C SER A 216 -7.41 -23.41 17.37
#